data_AF-A0A964FG94-F1
#
_entry.id   AF-A0A964FG94-F1
#
_cell.length_a   1.000
_cell.length_b   1.000
_cell.length_c   1.000
_cell.angle_alpha   90.00
_cell.angle_beta   90.00
_cell.angle_gamma   90.00
#
_symmetry.space_group_name_H-M   'P 1'
#
loop_
_entity.id
_entity.type
_entity.pdbx_description
1 polymer ?
#
loop_
_entity_poly.entity_id
_entity_poly.type
_entity_poly.pdbx_seq_one_letter_code
_entity_poly.pdbx_strand_id
1 'polypeptide(L)'
;MSYLLSGIKIAIATSAETTTSSPLMGFNHLAEDFLLEIVALLKIAIESIALVILALAIIKAVQELIWRNRRMDREEKLAQVRLDLGIALALSLEFLLAADIVATAVAPSWDALGKLATISAIRTFLNFFLEKEVKELAREKLAKFQHRAKQ
;
A
#
# COMPACT_ATOMS: atom_id res chain seq x y z
N MET A 1 -64.73 -10.23 24.66
CA MET A 1 -63.62 -10.15 25.64
C MET A 1 -62.25 -10.30 24.94
N SER A 2 -61.98 -9.57 23.85
CA SER A 2 -60.73 -9.68 23.07
C SER A 2 -60.10 -8.29 22.80
N TYR A 3 -60.95 -7.26 22.65
CA TYR A 3 -60.51 -5.88 22.41
C TYR A 3 -59.74 -5.22 23.58
N LEU A 4 -60.05 -5.57 24.83
CA LEU A 4 -59.37 -5.03 26.02
C LEU A 4 -57.91 -5.48 26.13
N LEU A 5 -57.59 -6.72 25.73
CA LEU A 5 -56.22 -7.25 25.77
C LEU A 5 -55.34 -6.70 24.63
N SER A 6 -55.94 -6.35 23.49
CA SER A 6 -55.23 -5.71 22.38
C SER A 6 -54.76 -4.29 22.74
N GLY A 7 -55.61 -3.51 23.41
CA GLY A 7 -55.26 -2.16 23.88
C GLY A 7 -54.11 -2.16 24.88
N ILE A 8 -54.05 -3.14 25.78
CA ILE A 8 -52.94 -3.29 26.75
C ILE A 8 -51.64 -3.67 26.04
N LYS A 9 -51.67 -4.57 25.03
CA LYS A 9 -50.48 -4.89 24.24
C LYS A 9 -49.95 -3.68 23.46
N ILE A 10 -50.84 -2.85 22.92
CA ILE A 10 -50.46 -1.64 22.18
C ILE A 10 -49.93 -0.57 23.15
N ALA A 11 -50.53 -0.41 24.32
CA ALA A 11 -50.04 0.52 25.35
C ALA A 11 -48.68 0.09 25.93
N ILE A 12 -48.46 -1.22 26.13
CA ILE A 12 -47.16 -1.76 26.56
C ILE A 12 -46.11 -1.65 25.44
N ALA A 13 -46.48 -1.94 24.19
CA ALA A 13 -45.60 -1.80 23.04
C ALA A 13 -45.23 -0.33 22.78
N THR A 14 -46.16 0.62 22.94
CA THR A 14 -45.89 2.05 22.73
C THR A 14 -45.01 2.64 23.85
N SER A 15 -45.12 2.13 25.09
CA SER A 15 -44.17 2.47 26.17
C SER A 15 -42.80 1.80 26.03
N ALA A 16 -42.68 0.76 25.20
CA ALA A 16 -41.40 0.10 24.89
C ALA A 16 -40.70 0.72 23.67
N GLU A 17 -41.44 1.40 22.80
CA GLU A 17 -40.95 2.12 21.60
C GLU A 17 -40.79 3.64 21.82
N THR A 18 -40.70 4.07 23.08
CA THR A 18 -40.36 5.45 23.42
C THR A 18 -38.84 5.59 23.52
N THR A 19 -38.22 6.01 22.42
CA THR A 19 -36.97 6.81 22.40
C THR A 19 -35.81 6.33 23.27
N THR A 20 -35.03 5.36 22.79
CA THR A 20 -33.60 5.29 23.11
C THR A 20 -32.78 5.92 21.98
N SER A 21 -33.14 7.14 21.55
CA SER A 21 -32.18 8.06 20.95
C SER A 21 -31.21 8.50 22.05
N SER A 22 -30.28 7.60 22.37
CA SER A 22 -29.31 7.76 23.44
C SER A 22 -28.39 8.93 23.06
N PRO A 23 -28.12 9.92 23.93
CA PRO A 23 -27.14 10.98 23.68
C PRO A 23 -25.77 10.44 23.22
N LEU A 24 -25.46 9.20 23.63
CA LEU A 24 -24.30 8.41 23.23
C LEU A 24 -24.20 8.16 21.71
N MET A 25 -25.32 8.09 20.97
CA MET A 25 -25.31 7.87 19.52
C MET A 25 -24.80 9.10 18.75
N GLY A 26 -25.07 10.30 19.26
CA GLY A 26 -24.51 11.55 18.71
C GLY A 26 -23.02 11.68 18.97
N PHE A 27 -22.55 11.30 20.17
CA PHE A 27 -21.11 11.28 20.47
C PHE A 27 -20.33 10.27 19.61
N ASN A 28 -20.91 9.10 19.34
CA ASN A 28 -20.28 8.09 18.49
C ASN A 28 -20.14 8.56 17.03
N HIS A 29 -21.18 9.18 16.45
CA HIS A 29 -21.11 9.71 15.09
C HIS A 29 -20.07 10.83 14.94
N LEU A 30 -19.99 11.75 15.91
CA LEU A 30 -18.98 12.81 15.90
C LEU A 30 -17.55 12.25 16.02
N ALA A 31 -17.36 11.22 16.85
CA ALA A 31 -16.08 10.54 16.98
C ALA A 31 -15.70 9.77 15.71
N GLU A 32 -16.66 9.10 15.07
CA GLU A 32 -16.47 8.37 13.81
C GLU A 32 -16.09 9.31 12.66
N ASP A 33 -16.82 10.42 12.49
CA ASP A 33 -16.54 11.42 11.45
C ASP A 33 -15.14 12.04 11.63
N PHE A 34 -14.77 12.36 12.88
CA PHE A 34 -13.43 12.88 13.20
C PHE A 34 -12.32 11.86 12.92
N LEU A 35 -12.55 10.58 13.24
CA LEU A 35 -11.60 9.51 12.93
C LEU A 35 -11.43 9.32 11.42
N LEU A 36 -12.52 9.34 10.66
CA LEU A 36 -12.48 9.23 9.19
C LEU A 36 -11.67 10.36 8.55
N GLU A 37 -11.81 11.59 9.05
CA GLU A 37 -11.07 12.75 8.55
C GLU A 37 -9.56 12.62 8.84
N ILE A 38 -9.19 12.21 10.06
CA ILE A 38 -7.78 11.96 10.44
C ILE A 38 -7.18 10.86 9.57
N VAL A 39 -7.89 9.75 9.38
CA VAL A 39 -7.45 8.60 8.57
C VAL A 39 -7.26 9.01 7.12
N ALA A 40 -8.19 9.80 6.56
CA ALA A 40 -8.06 10.32 5.21
C ALA A 40 -6.82 11.20 5.05
N LEU A 41 -6.57 12.11 6.01
CA LEU A 41 -5.37 12.96 6.00
C LEU A 41 -4.08 12.12 6.10
N LEU A 42 -4.06 11.13 7.00
CA LEU A 42 -2.91 10.26 7.19
C LEU A 42 -2.63 9.43 5.93
N LYS A 43 -3.66 8.85 5.31
CA LYS A 43 -3.56 8.12 4.05
C LYS A 43 -2.91 9.00 2.97
N ILE A 44 -3.45 10.20 2.75
CA ILE A 44 -2.95 11.13 1.74
C ILE A 44 -1.49 11.51 2.00
N ALA A 45 -1.12 11.76 3.27
CA ALA A 45 0.24 12.09 3.63
C ALA A 45 1.21 10.95 3.30
N ILE A 46 0.86 9.71 3.64
CA ILE A 46 1.68 8.52 3.37
C ILE A 46 1.79 8.27 1.85
N GLU A 47 0.70 8.36 1.11
CA GLU A 47 0.69 8.23 -0.36
C GLU A 47 1.57 9.29 -1.02
N SER A 48 1.52 10.53 -0.52
CA SER A 48 2.35 11.63 -1.03
C SER A 48 3.84 11.35 -0.83
N ILE A 49 4.24 10.84 0.34
CA ILE A 49 5.62 10.45 0.61
C ILE A 49 6.07 9.36 -0.36
N ALA A 50 5.24 8.33 -0.57
CA ALA A 50 5.52 7.26 -1.53
C ALA A 50 5.73 7.81 -2.96
N LEU A 51 4.83 8.69 -3.42
CA LEU A 51 4.93 9.32 -4.73
C LEU A 51 6.19 10.17 -4.88
N VAL A 52 6.57 10.94 -3.84
CA VAL A 52 7.77 11.77 -3.86
C VAL A 52 9.03 10.90 -3.97
N ILE A 53 9.13 9.84 -3.16
CA ILE A 53 10.28 8.90 -3.22
C ILE A 53 10.40 8.31 -4.63
N LEU A 54 9.28 7.80 -5.17
CA LEU A 54 9.24 7.22 -6.50
C LEU A 54 9.62 8.24 -7.59
N ALA A 55 9.07 9.45 -7.53
CA ALA A 55 9.35 10.51 -8.49
C ALA A 55 10.83 10.89 -8.50
N LEU A 56 11.44 11.07 -7.32
CA LEU A 56 12.86 11.41 -7.19
C LEU A 56 13.76 10.30 -7.75
N ALA A 57 13.42 9.03 -7.49
CA ALA A 57 14.17 7.90 -8.02
C ALA A 57 14.09 7.82 -9.55
N ILE A 58 12.91 8.03 -10.13
CA ILE A 58 12.73 8.07 -11.59
C ILE A 58 13.53 9.21 -12.20
N ILE A 59 13.46 10.42 -11.61
CA ILE A 59 14.23 11.57 -12.09
C ILE A 59 15.73 11.26 -12.06
N LYS A 60 16.25 10.73 -10.95
CA LYS A 60 17.65 10.33 -10.83
C LYS A 60 18.03 9.28 -11.87
N ALA A 61 17.20 8.24 -12.06
CA ALA A 61 17.44 7.19 -13.04
C ALA A 61 17.52 7.73 -14.49
N VAL A 62 16.62 8.65 -14.85
CA VAL A 62 16.62 9.30 -16.17
C VAL A 62 17.84 10.20 -16.34
N GLN A 63 18.18 11.00 -15.33
CA GLN A 63 19.38 11.85 -15.36
C GLN A 63 20.64 11.01 -15.53
N GLU A 64 20.78 9.93 -14.76
CA GLU A 64 21.88 8.98 -14.87
C GLU A 64 21.94 8.42 -16.30
N LEU A 65 20.82 7.99 -16.89
CA LEU A 65 20.80 7.40 -18.24
C LEU A 65 21.19 8.41 -19.34
N ILE A 66 20.74 9.67 -19.23
CA ILE A 66 20.99 10.73 -20.21
C ILE A 66 22.41 11.28 -20.09
N TRP A 67 22.91 11.52 -18.87
CA TRP A 67 24.27 12.02 -18.67
C TRP A 67 25.28 10.91 -18.95
N ARG A 68 25.84 10.92 -20.16
CA ARG A 68 26.85 9.96 -20.61
C ARG A 68 28.17 10.16 -19.88
N ASN A 69 28.30 9.58 -18.69
CA ASN A 69 29.56 9.49 -17.98
C ASN A 69 30.48 8.48 -18.69
N ARG A 70 31.57 8.95 -19.31
CA ARG A 70 32.52 8.11 -20.08
C ARG A 70 33.38 7.15 -19.24
N ARG A 71 33.18 7.12 -17.92
CA ARG A 71 34.03 6.37 -16.97
C ARG A 71 33.53 4.96 -16.61
N MET A 72 32.26 4.64 -16.87
CA MET A 72 31.69 3.31 -16.57
C MET A 72 31.20 2.61 -17.82
N ASP A 73 31.34 1.28 -17.83
CA ASP A 73 30.75 0.44 -18.87
C ASP A 73 29.23 0.55 -18.85
N ARG A 74 28.63 0.51 -20.04
CA ARG A 74 27.18 0.70 -20.24
C ARG A 74 26.36 -0.32 -19.44
N GLU A 75 26.84 -1.55 -19.34
CA GLU A 75 26.17 -2.62 -18.59
C GLU A 75 26.16 -2.37 -17.08
N GLU A 76 27.27 -1.92 -16.51
CA GLU A 76 27.37 -1.65 -15.07
C GLU A 76 26.47 -0.49 -14.64
N LYS A 77 26.42 0.55 -15.47
CA LYS A 77 25.55 1.70 -15.24
C LYS A 77 24.07 1.32 -15.29
N LEU A 78 23.66 0.52 -16.26
CA LEU A 78 22.28 0.03 -16.36
C LEU A 78 21.91 -0.87 -15.17
N ALA A 79 22.83 -1.73 -14.72
CA ALA A 79 22.63 -2.55 -13.55
C ALA A 79 22.43 -1.70 -12.28
N GLN A 80 23.22 -0.64 -12.11
CA GLN A 80 23.12 0.26 -10.96
C GLN A 80 21.81 1.08 -10.97
N VAL A 81 21.42 1.63 -12.13
CA VAL A 81 20.13 2.32 -12.27
C VAL A 81 18.95 1.40 -11.96
N ARG A 82 18.99 0.15 -12.45
CA ARG A 82 17.96 -0.86 -12.15
C ARG A 82 17.88 -1.17 -10.66
N LEU A 83 19.02 -1.30 -9.99
CA LEU A 83 19.09 -1.57 -8.55
C LEU A 83 18.50 -0.41 -7.74
N ASP A 84 18.95 0.82 -7.99
CA ASP A 84 18.48 2.02 -7.29
C ASP A 84 16.96 2.22 -7.48
N LEU A 85 16.48 2.06 -8.72
CA LEU A 85 15.06 2.16 -9.04
C LEU A 85 14.26 1.03 -8.37
N GLY A 86 14.78 -0.19 -8.36
CA GLY A 86 14.15 -1.33 -7.70
C GLY A 86 13.98 -1.12 -6.19
N ILE A 87 15.00 -0.57 -5.52
CA ILE A 87 14.95 -0.23 -4.08
C ILE A 87 13.90 0.85 -3.83
N ALA A 88 13.90 1.93 -4.62
CA ALA A 88 12.94 3.02 -4.43
C ALA A 88 11.49 2.58 -4.72
N LEU A 89 11.28 1.71 -5.71
CA LEU A 89 9.99 1.09 -5.98
C LEU A 89 9.51 0.24 -4.80
N ALA A 90 10.38 -0.62 -4.27
CA ALA A 90 10.05 -1.45 -3.10
C ALA A 90 9.63 -0.58 -1.91
N LEU A 91 10.42 0.46 -1.60
CA LEU A 91 10.14 1.39 -0.50
C LEU A 91 8.82 2.14 -0.70
N SER A 92 8.59 2.71 -1.89
CA SER A 92 7.35 3.45 -2.20
C SER A 92 6.13 2.55 -2.05
N LEU A 93 6.24 1.30 -2.47
CA LEU A 93 5.16 0.33 -2.32
C LEU A 93 4.93 -0.03 -0.84
N GLU A 94 5.95 -0.09 0.01
CA GLU A 94 5.77 -0.29 1.47
C GLU A 94 4.96 0.85 2.11
N PHE A 95 5.22 2.09 1.72
CA PHE A 95 4.41 3.23 2.15
C PHE A 95 2.97 3.14 1.63
N LEU A 96 2.76 2.78 0.35
CA LEU A 96 1.40 2.61 -0.18
C LEU A 96 0.62 1.51 0.56
N LEU A 97 1.27 0.38 0.85
CA LEU A 97 0.71 -0.68 1.69
C LEU A 97 0.34 -0.17 3.09
N ALA A 98 1.18 0.66 3.71
CA ALA A 98 0.86 1.28 4.99
C ALA A 98 -0.36 2.22 4.91
N ALA A 99 -0.48 3.02 3.85
CA ALA A 99 -1.63 3.89 3.63
C ALA A 99 -2.94 3.09 3.47
N ASP A 100 -2.87 1.96 2.77
CA ASP A 100 -4.01 1.04 2.60
C ASP A 100 -4.38 0.31 3.91
N ILE A 101 -3.39 -0.06 4.73
CA ILE A 101 -3.64 -0.61 6.09
C ILE A 101 -4.36 0.43 6.96
N VAL A 102 -3.90 1.68 6.93
CA VAL A 102 -4.55 2.80 7.66
C VAL A 102 -6.00 2.98 7.22
N ALA A 103 -6.29 2.92 5.92
CA ALA A 103 -7.65 3.05 5.39
C ALA A 103 -8.56 1.86 5.79
N THR A 104 -8.03 0.64 5.67
CA THR A 104 -8.78 -0.60 5.97
C THR A 104 -9.02 -0.80 7.47
N ALA A 105 -8.21 -0.20 8.34
CA ALA A 105 -8.41 -0.26 9.80
C ALA A 105 -9.72 0.39 10.26
N VAL A 106 -10.22 1.39 9.52
CA VAL A 106 -11.46 2.12 9.89
C VAL A 106 -12.65 1.72 9.03
N ALA A 107 -12.44 1.37 7.76
CA ALA A 107 -13.50 0.86 6.89
C ALA A 107 -13.04 -0.40 6.15
N PRO A 108 -13.04 -1.58 6.81
CA PRO A 108 -12.65 -2.83 6.17
C PRO A 108 -13.65 -3.18 5.06
N SER A 109 -13.23 -3.04 3.80
CA SER A 109 -14.01 -3.48 2.64
C SER A 109 -13.28 -4.59 1.88
N TRP A 110 -14.03 -5.54 1.34
CA TRP A 110 -13.48 -6.65 0.55
C TRP A 110 -12.74 -6.15 -0.71
N ASP A 111 -13.19 -5.04 -1.31
CA ASP A 111 -12.54 -4.42 -2.47
C ASP A 111 -11.17 -3.82 -2.11
N ALA A 112 -11.06 -3.13 -0.96
CA ALA A 112 -9.79 -2.60 -0.48
C ALA A 112 -8.78 -3.71 -0.16
N LEU A 113 -9.24 -4.79 0.49
CA LEU A 113 -8.40 -5.97 0.77
C LEU A 113 -7.93 -6.65 -0.54
N GLY A 114 -8.78 -6.73 -1.56
CA GLY A 114 -8.45 -7.30 -2.87
C GLY A 114 -7.39 -6.49 -3.64
N LYS A 115 -7.51 -5.15 -3.63
CA LYS A 115 -6.49 -4.24 -4.20
C LYS A 115 -5.14 -4.41 -3.50
N LEU A 116 -5.15 -4.48 -2.17
CA LEU A 116 -3.94 -4.66 -1.37
C LEU A 116 -3.22 -5.97 -1.69
N ALA A 117 -3.98 -7.08 -1.74
CA ALA A 117 -3.46 -8.39 -2.08
C ALA A 117 -2.86 -8.42 -3.49
N THR A 118 -3.48 -7.72 -4.44
CA THR A 118 -3.01 -7.62 -5.83
C THR A 118 -1.69 -6.87 -5.93
N ILE A 119 -1.57 -5.71 -5.28
CA ILE A 119 -0.32 -4.92 -5.27
C ILE A 119 0.81 -5.72 -4.61
N SER A 120 0.53 -6.40 -3.49
CA SER A 120 1.50 -7.23 -2.79
C SER A 120 1.98 -8.41 -3.65
N ALA A 121 1.08 -9.07 -4.38
CA ALA A 121 1.40 -10.15 -5.30
C ALA A 121 2.30 -9.69 -6.46
N ILE A 122 1.96 -8.55 -7.09
CA ILE A 122 2.78 -7.95 -8.17
C ILE A 122 4.19 -7.64 -7.65
N ARG A 123 4.31 -7.04 -6.46
CA ARG A 123 5.61 -6.73 -5.84
C ARG A 123 6.44 -7.99 -5.63
N THR A 124 5.83 -9.03 -5.06
CA THR A 124 6.49 -10.30 -4.79
C THR A 124 7.00 -10.93 -6.08
N PHE A 125 6.16 -10.93 -7.13
CA PHE A 125 6.52 -11.48 -8.43
C PHE A 125 7.67 -10.71 -9.10
N LEU A 126 7.63 -9.38 -9.11
CA LEU A 126 8.67 -8.53 -9.70
C LEU A 126 10.00 -8.66 -8.95
N ASN A 127 9.98 -8.57 -7.61
CA ASN A 127 11.20 -8.74 -6.81
C ASN A 127 11.81 -10.12 -7.01
N PHE A 128 10.99 -11.17 -7.06
CA PHE A 128 11.46 -12.53 -7.33
C PHE A 128 12.16 -12.66 -8.69
N PHE A 129 11.58 -12.07 -9.75
CA PHE A 129 12.16 -12.09 -11.09
C PHE A 129 13.46 -11.28 -11.17
N LEU A 130 13.50 -10.09 -10.58
CA LEU A 130 14.69 -9.24 -10.52
C LEU A 130 15.84 -9.94 -9.78
N GLU A 131 15.56 -10.52 -8.61
CA GLU A 131 16.57 -11.25 -7.84
C GLU A 131 17.11 -12.46 -8.61
N LYS A 132 16.24 -13.16 -9.34
CA LYS A 132 16.63 -14.27 -10.21
C LYS A 132 17.55 -13.80 -11.34
N GLU A 133 17.18 -12.75 -12.08
CA GLU A 133 17.97 -12.19 -13.18
C GLU A 133 19.36 -11.74 -12.70
N VAL A 134 19.43 -11.04 -11.56
CA VAL A 134 20.70 -10.57 -10.98
C VAL A 134 21.59 -11.75 -10.58
N LYS A 135 21.05 -12.80 -9.95
CA LYS A 135 21.82 -14.00 -9.59
C LYS A 135 22.35 -14.73 -10.82
N GLU A 136 21.57 -14.77 -11.89
CA GLU A 136 21.98 -15.41 -13.14
C GLU A 136 23.13 -14.64 -13.81
N LEU A 137 23.02 -13.32 -13.92
CA LEU A 137 24.09 -12.45 -14.42
C LEU A 137 25.38 -12.55 -13.59
N ALA A 138 25.26 -12.62 -12.26
CA ALA A 138 26.41 -12.78 -11.37
C ALA A 138 27.13 -14.12 -11.57
N ARG A 139 26.37 -15.21 -11.75
CA ARG A 139 26.93 -16.55 -12.04
C ARG A 139 27.64 -16.57 -13.39
N GLU A 140 27.07 -15.95 -14.42
CA GLU A 140 27.68 -15.89 -15.74
C GLU A 140 29.01 -15.11 -15.71
N LYS A 141 29.05 -13.97 -15.00
CA LYS A 141 30.30 -13.21 -14.79
C LYS A 141 31.36 -14.07 -14.10
N LEU A 142 31.00 -14.81 -13.05
CA LEU A 142 31.93 -15.66 -12.30
C LEU A 142 32.50 -16.80 -13.17
N ALA A 143 31.67 -17.44 -14.00
CA ALA A 143 32.09 -18.48 -14.92
C ALA A 143 33.09 -17.96 -15.98
N LYS A 144 32.86 -16.74 -16.51
CA LYS A 144 33.79 -16.08 -17.44
C LYS A 144 35.15 -15.76 -16.78
N PHE A 145 35.17 -15.34 -15.52
CA PHE A 145 36.41 -15.09 -14.78
C PHE A 145 37.22 -16.38 -14.54
N GLN A 146 36.57 -17.50 -14.19
CA GLN A 146 37.26 -18.78 -14.01
C GLN A 146 37.87 -19.30 -15.30
N HIS A 147 37.22 -19.08 -16.45
CA HIS A 147 37.77 -19.45 -17.74
C HIS A 147 39.00 -18.61 -18.13
N ARG A 148 39.01 -17.31 -17.81
CA ARG A 148 40.17 -16.43 -18.04
C ARG A 148 41.35 -16.72 -17.11
N ALA A 149 41.11 -17.26 -15.92
CA ALA A 149 42.18 -17.62 -14.97
C ALA A 149 42.87 -18.95 -15.29
N LYS A 150 42.33 -19.76 -16.22
CA LYS A 150 42.86 -21.08 -16.62
C LYS A 150 43.49 -21.10 -18.02
N GLN A 151 43.44 -19.99 -18.75
CA GLN A 151 44.17 -19.79 -20.02
C GLN A 151 45.42 -18.96 -19.76
#